data_AF-A0AAV8VPA2-F1
#
_entry.id   AF-A0AAV8VPA2-F1
#
_cell.length_a   1.000
_cell.length_b   1.000
_cell.length_c   1.000
_cell.angle_alpha   90.00
_cell.angle_beta   90.00
_cell.angle_gamma   90.00
#
_symmetry.space_group_name_H-M   'P 1'
#
loop_
_entity.id
_entity.type
_entity.pdbx_description
1 polymer ?
#
loop_
_entity_poly.entity_id
_entity_poly.type
_entity_poly.pdbx_seq_one_letter_code
_entity_poly.pdbx_strand_id
1 'polypeptide(L)'
;MVHRADDQPQDNQNDYLETRLGANSSNENTEGPEIAPALHWELYLSTGLDRDSRKKLMDQWKIPSNCKYLKAPVLNQEVQVLLSSVNFKKDNFQQNIQEIIGKAITAESSALTKLLSQKETIDSTITQVLVDSRKLLIDIFHTISTHRKYQLLKYFNESVQKIATKKMLTRSCSG
;
A
#
# COMPACT_ATOMS: atom_id res chain seq x y z
N MET A 1 -65.84 -31.73 10.48
CA MET A 1 -65.19 -32.01 9.18
C MET A 1 -64.94 -30.67 8.52
N VAL A 2 -63.70 -30.45 8.04
CA VAL A 2 -63.19 -29.31 7.24
C VAL A 2 -62.95 -28.01 8.03
N HIS A 3 -61.74 -27.84 8.59
CA HIS A 3 -60.56 -27.09 8.08
C HIS A 3 -60.66 -25.57 8.24
N ARG A 4 -59.87 -25.06 9.20
CA ARG A 4 -59.63 -23.64 9.48
C ARG A 4 -58.33 -23.25 8.75
N ALA A 5 -58.40 -22.12 8.06
CA ALA A 5 -57.42 -21.63 7.09
C ALA A 5 -56.02 -21.36 7.66
N ASP A 6 -55.07 -21.51 6.74
CA ASP A 6 -53.64 -21.23 6.78
C ASP A 6 -53.26 -19.88 7.42
N ASP A 7 -52.42 -19.99 8.45
CA ASP A 7 -51.02 -19.53 8.47
C ASP A 7 -50.60 -18.43 7.49
N GLN A 8 -50.08 -17.31 8.01
CA GLN A 8 -48.77 -16.73 7.65
C GLN A 8 -48.40 -15.60 8.64
N PRO A 9 -47.37 -15.78 9.49
CA PRO A 9 -46.65 -14.70 10.17
C PRO A 9 -45.66 -14.03 9.19
N GLN A 10 -45.56 -12.70 9.25
CA GLN A 10 -44.91 -11.85 8.25
C GLN A 10 -43.40 -11.57 8.49
N ASP A 11 -42.69 -12.33 9.32
CA ASP A 11 -41.33 -11.96 9.77
C ASP A 11 -40.24 -12.98 9.39
N ASN A 12 -39.83 -13.03 8.12
CA ASN A 12 -38.65 -13.83 7.73
C ASN A 12 -37.77 -13.20 6.63
N GLN A 13 -38.02 -11.95 6.22
CA GLN A 13 -37.22 -11.33 5.18
C GLN A 13 -35.96 -10.63 5.74
N ASN A 14 -36.04 -10.09 6.96
CA ASN A 14 -34.91 -9.36 7.57
C ASN A 14 -33.80 -10.28 8.05
N ASP A 15 -34.14 -11.46 8.57
CA ASP A 15 -33.18 -12.43 9.14
C ASP A 15 -32.27 -13.05 8.05
N TYR A 16 -32.81 -13.23 6.85
CA TYR A 16 -32.08 -13.74 5.69
C TYR A 16 -31.05 -12.73 5.14
N LEU A 17 -31.32 -11.42 5.26
CA LEU A 17 -30.43 -10.37 4.78
C LEU A 17 -29.25 -10.15 5.74
N GLU A 18 -29.48 -10.19 7.05
CA GLU A 18 -28.39 -10.07 8.04
C GLU A 18 -27.39 -11.23 7.94
N THR A 19 -27.88 -12.44 7.67
CA THR A 19 -27.03 -13.63 7.50
C THR A 19 -26.13 -13.55 6.26
N ARG A 20 -26.55 -12.87 5.17
CA ARG A 20 -25.73 -12.73 3.94
C ARG A 20 -24.77 -11.54 3.96
N LEU A 21 -25.01 -10.54 4.81
CA LEU A 21 -24.16 -9.35 4.92
C LEU A 21 -23.06 -9.47 5.99
N GLY A 22 -23.03 -10.60 6.71
CA GLY A 22 -22.09 -10.86 7.78
C GLY A 22 -22.61 -10.24 9.07
N ALA A 23 -22.94 -11.10 10.04
CA ALA A 23 -23.26 -10.66 11.39
C ALA A 23 -22.11 -9.79 11.92
N ASN A 24 -22.44 -8.58 12.39
CA ASN A 24 -21.48 -7.73 13.09
C ASN A 24 -21.03 -8.48 14.35
N SER A 25 -19.89 -9.16 14.28
CA SER A 25 -19.29 -9.82 15.42
C SER A 25 -18.87 -8.77 16.43
N SER A 26 -19.48 -8.86 17.59
CA SER A 26 -19.23 -8.17 18.84
C SER A 26 -17.81 -7.60 19.00
N ASN A 27 -17.76 -6.33 19.35
CA ASN A 27 -16.58 -5.53 19.67
C ASN A 27 -15.70 -6.21 20.73
N GLU A 28 -14.73 -7.01 20.29
CA GLU A 28 -13.47 -7.10 21.02
C GLU A 28 -12.77 -5.76 20.81
N ASN A 29 -12.32 -5.09 21.87
CA ASN A 29 -11.58 -3.84 21.78
C ASN A 29 -10.31 -4.06 20.94
N THR A 30 -10.44 -3.83 19.63
CA THR A 30 -9.43 -4.02 18.59
C THR A 30 -8.78 -2.68 18.19
N GLU A 31 -9.26 -1.59 18.79
CA GLU A 31 -8.79 -0.24 18.51
C GLU A 31 -7.54 0.09 19.33
N GLY A 32 -6.57 0.75 18.68
CA GLY A 32 -5.34 1.22 19.32
C GLY A 32 -5.58 2.44 20.22
N PRO A 33 -4.55 2.92 20.92
CA PRO A 33 -4.65 4.12 21.75
C PRO A 33 -4.97 5.37 20.90
N GLU A 34 -5.60 6.35 21.52
CA GLU A 34 -5.93 7.64 20.89
C GLU A 34 -4.67 8.38 20.45
N ILE A 35 -4.71 8.96 19.24
CA ILE A 35 -3.66 9.83 18.70
C ILE A 35 -3.94 11.29 19.05
N ALA A 36 -2.88 12.11 19.18
CA ALA A 36 -3.03 13.51 19.55
C ALA A 36 -3.94 14.27 18.56
N PRO A 37 -4.91 15.08 19.03
CA PRO A 37 -5.86 15.80 18.17
C PRO A 37 -5.22 16.71 17.11
N ALA A 38 -3.98 17.15 17.35
CA ALA A 38 -3.21 17.97 16.40
C ALA A 38 -2.82 17.21 15.10
N LEU A 39 -2.93 15.88 15.11
CA LEU A 39 -2.74 15.02 13.95
C LEU A 39 -4.06 14.90 13.18
N HIS A 40 -4.48 15.99 12.53
CA HIS A 40 -5.71 16.06 11.73
C HIS A 40 -5.59 15.23 10.44
N TRP A 41 -5.64 13.92 10.57
CA TRP A 41 -5.52 13.00 9.44
C TRP A 41 -6.85 12.75 8.74
N GLU A 42 -7.99 12.99 9.39
CA GLU A 42 -9.34 12.71 8.89
C GLU A 42 -9.63 13.42 7.56
N LEU A 43 -9.17 14.68 7.45
CA LEU A 43 -9.29 15.44 6.21
C LEU A 43 -8.49 14.76 5.08
N TYR A 44 -7.23 14.41 5.33
CA TYR A 44 -6.40 13.77 4.32
C TYR A 44 -6.83 12.34 3.98
N LEU A 45 -7.45 11.63 4.93
CA LEU A 45 -8.03 10.31 4.70
C LEU A 45 -9.25 10.39 3.80
N SER A 46 -10.06 11.44 3.91
CA SER A 46 -11.26 11.64 3.09
C SER A 46 -10.99 12.24 1.72
N THR A 47 -10.11 13.25 1.63
CA THR A 47 -9.87 13.98 0.37
C THR A 47 -8.57 13.61 -0.33
N GLY A 48 -7.65 12.95 0.37
CA GLY A 48 -6.26 12.85 -0.06
C GLY A 48 -5.55 14.22 -0.07
N LEU A 49 -4.31 14.21 -0.58
CA LEU A 49 -3.55 15.43 -0.84
C LEU A 49 -3.98 16.08 -2.15
N ASP A 50 -4.15 17.41 -2.13
CA ASP A 50 -4.31 18.20 -3.34
C ASP A 50 -3.05 18.12 -4.23
N ARG A 51 -3.21 18.51 -5.49
CA ARG A 51 -2.16 18.37 -6.51
C ARG A 51 -0.90 19.15 -6.16
N ASP A 52 -1.04 20.37 -5.65
CA ASP A 52 0.07 21.28 -5.46
C ASP A 52 0.86 20.91 -4.19
N SER A 53 0.17 20.54 -3.11
CA SER A 53 0.78 19.98 -1.91
C SER A 53 1.51 18.66 -2.20
N ARG A 54 0.89 17.77 -2.98
CA ARG A 54 1.53 16.52 -3.41
C ARG A 54 2.79 16.81 -4.20
N LYS A 55 2.73 17.70 -5.21
CA LYS A 55 3.90 18.07 -6.02
C LYS A 55 5.03 18.62 -5.15
N LYS A 56 4.72 19.54 -4.22
CA LYS A 56 5.69 20.10 -3.29
C LYS A 56 6.42 19.02 -2.48
N LEU A 57 5.69 18.04 -1.94
CA LEU A 57 6.28 16.92 -1.19
C LEU A 57 7.15 16.03 -2.08
N MET A 58 6.69 15.72 -3.29
CA MET A 58 7.43 14.88 -4.24
C MET A 58 8.75 15.53 -4.70
N ASP A 59 8.77 16.86 -4.84
CA ASP A 59 9.94 17.64 -5.23
C ASP A 59 10.91 17.84 -4.05
N GLN A 60 10.38 18.02 -2.84
CA GLN A 60 11.17 18.19 -1.61
C GLN A 60 11.98 16.94 -1.28
N TRP A 61 11.36 15.77 -1.30
CA TRP A 61 12.02 14.53 -0.91
C TRP A 61 12.70 13.91 -2.12
N LYS A 62 14.04 13.85 -2.11
CA LYS A 62 14.83 13.26 -3.21
C LYS A 62 15.34 11.90 -2.79
N ILE A 63 15.15 10.90 -3.67
CA ILE A 63 15.66 9.55 -3.43
C ILE A 63 17.17 9.62 -3.19
N PRO A 64 17.67 9.10 -2.07
CA PRO A 64 19.07 9.27 -1.70
C PRO A 64 19.96 8.38 -2.57
N SER A 65 21.19 8.84 -2.81
CA SER A 65 22.12 8.19 -3.74
C SER A 65 22.55 6.78 -3.31
N ASN A 66 22.50 6.48 -2.01
CA ASN A 66 22.76 5.16 -1.43
C ASN A 66 21.55 4.21 -1.44
N CYS A 67 20.33 4.70 -1.72
CA CYS A 67 19.11 3.85 -1.77
C CYS A 67 18.34 4.05 -3.09
N LYS A 68 19.03 3.94 -4.22
CA LYS A 68 18.47 4.14 -5.58
C LYS A 68 17.26 3.25 -5.89
N TYR A 69 17.14 2.10 -5.23
CA TYR A 69 16.04 1.15 -5.43
C TYR A 69 14.68 1.64 -4.91
N LEU A 70 14.64 2.73 -4.14
CA LEU A 70 13.39 3.39 -3.74
C LEU A 70 12.75 4.20 -4.89
N LYS A 71 13.47 4.39 -6.00
CA LYS A 71 12.89 4.98 -7.21
C LYS A 71 11.99 3.94 -7.90
N ALA A 72 10.77 4.33 -8.28
CA ALA A 72 9.88 3.43 -8.99
C ALA A 72 10.47 3.03 -10.36
N PRO A 73 10.52 1.74 -10.71
CA PRO A 73 11.01 1.31 -12.02
C PRO A 73 10.10 1.82 -13.13
N VAL A 74 10.71 2.44 -14.14
CA VAL A 74 10.05 2.83 -15.39
C VAL A 74 10.04 1.62 -16.31
N LEU A 75 8.90 1.36 -16.97
CA LEU A 75 8.84 0.28 -17.96
C LEU A 75 9.79 0.56 -19.14
N ASN A 76 10.52 -0.48 -19.55
CA ASN A 76 11.30 -0.45 -20.77
C ASN A 76 10.38 -0.33 -21.99
N GLN A 77 10.83 0.39 -23.02
CA GLN A 77 10.05 0.66 -24.22
C GLN A 77 9.60 -0.63 -24.95
N GLU A 78 10.45 -1.66 -24.95
CA GLU A 78 10.14 -3.01 -25.46
C GLU A 78 8.96 -3.68 -24.75
N VAL A 79 8.77 -3.41 -23.46
CA VAL A 79 7.64 -3.94 -22.70
C VAL A 79 6.40 -3.09 -22.93
N GLN A 80 6.56 -1.76 -23.07
CA GLN A 80 5.45 -0.84 -23.30
C GLN A 80 4.70 -1.17 -24.60
N VAL A 81 5.40 -1.54 -25.67
CA VAL A 81 4.77 -1.90 -26.95
C VAL A 81 3.93 -3.18 -26.89
N LEU A 82 4.15 -4.04 -25.89
CA LEU A 82 3.36 -5.25 -25.67
C LEU A 82 2.03 -4.95 -24.95
N LEU A 83 1.90 -3.77 -24.35
CA LEU A 83 0.74 -3.40 -23.55
C LEU A 83 -0.28 -2.63 -24.38
N SER A 84 -1.56 -2.96 -24.18
CA SER A 84 -2.64 -2.06 -24.62
C SER A 84 -2.60 -0.75 -23.82
N SER A 85 -3.18 0.31 -24.38
CA SER A 85 -3.25 1.63 -23.73
C SER A 85 -3.86 1.57 -22.32
N VAL A 86 -4.85 0.71 -22.11
CA VAL A 86 -5.49 0.49 -20.82
C VAL A 86 -4.52 -0.14 -19.81
N ASN A 87 -3.78 -1.18 -20.22
CA ASN A 87 -2.85 -1.87 -19.34
C ASN A 87 -1.61 -1.03 -19.04
N PHE A 88 -1.16 -0.22 -20.01
CA PHE A 88 -0.11 0.78 -19.78
C PHE A 88 -0.53 1.84 -18.76
N LYS A 89 -1.75 2.39 -18.86
CA LYS A 89 -2.28 3.35 -17.87
C LYS A 89 -2.36 2.74 -16.47
N LYS A 90 -2.76 1.47 -16.35
CA LYS A 90 -2.78 0.74 -15.07
C LYS A 90 -1.39 0.59 -14.45
N ASP A 91 -0.39 0.21 -15.24
CA ASP A 91 0.99 0.12 -14.75
C ASP A 91 1.53 1.50 -14.32
N ASN A 92 1.27 2.55 -15.11
CA ASN A 92 1.69 3.90 -14.78
C ASN A 92 1.05 4.40 -13.47
N PHE A 93 -0.23 4.08 -13.23
CA PHE A 93 -0.87 4.36 -11.95
C PHE A 93 -0.16 3.68 -10.77
N GLN A 94 0.19 2.39 -10.90
CA GLN A 94 0.93 1.66 -9.88
C GLN A 94 2.36 2.19 -9.70
N GLN A 95 3.02 2.60 -10.78
CA GLN A 95 4.32 3.27 -10.73
C GLN A 95 4.24 4.58 -9.94
N ASN A 96 3.18 5.37 -10.12
CA ASN A 96 2.98 6.63 -9.40
C ASN A 96 2.77 6.39 -7.89
N ILE A 97 1.99 5.38 -7.51
CA ILE A 97 1.83 5.00 -6.10
C ILE A 97 3.18 4.56 -5.53
N GLN A 98 3.92 3.74 -6.26
CA GLN A 98 5.24 3.26 -5.85
C GLN A 98 6.22 4.42 -5.64
N GLU A 99 6.21 5.43 -6.52
CA GLU A 99 7.06 6.62 -6.38
C GLU A 99 6.69 7.42 -5.12
N ILE A 100 5.39 7.63 -4.85
CA ILE A 100 4.92 8.31 -3.63
C ILE A 100 5.43 7.60 -2.37
N ILE A 101 5.31 6.27 -2.32
CA ILE A 101 5.79 5.48 -1.18
C ILE A 101 7.32 5.57 -1.06
N GLY A 102 8.05 5.52 -2.17
CA GLY A 102 9.51 5.72 -2.18
C GLY A 102 9.92 7.08 -1.57
N LYS A 103 9.16 8.15 -1.87
CA LYS A 103 9.35 9.47 -1.24
C LYS A 103 9.00 9.47 0.24
N ALA A 104 7.91 8.81 0.63
CA ALA A 104 7.51 8.71 2.04
C ALA A 104 8.58 8.00 2.88
N ILE A 105 9.10 6.86 2.41
CA ILE A 105 10.21 6.13 3.04
C ILE A 105 11.44 7.02 3.15
N THR A 106 11.74 7.81 2.12
CA THR A 106 12.86 8.76 2.15
C THR A 106 12.68 9.84 3.22
N ALA A 107 11.50 10.44 3.30
CA ALA A 107 11.18 11.47 4.30
C ALA A 107 11.34 10.93 5.72
N GLU A 108 10.76 9.77 5.98
CA GLU A 108 10.83 9.08 7.26
C GLU A 108 12.29 8.69 7.60
N SER A 109 13.05 8.20 6.63
CA SER A 109 14.47 7.84 6.82
C SER A 109 15.32 9.06 7.12
N SER A 110 15.05 10.21 6.49
CA SER A 110 15.74 11.46 6.83
C SER A 110 15.46 11.89 8.28
N ALA A 111 14.23 11.73 8.77
CA ALA A 111 13.90 12.00 10.15
C ALA A 111 14.66 11.06 11.11
N LEU A 112 14.68 9.76 10.81
CA LEU A 112 15.42 8.78 11.61
C LEU A 112 16.93 9.03 11.60
N THR A 113 17.53 9.36 10.46
CA THR A 113 18.95 9.72 10.39
C THR A 113 19.28 10.92 11.27
N LYS A 114 18.42 11.95 11.28
CA LYS A 114 18.60 13.11 12.15
C LYS A 114 18.51 12.73 13.62
N LEU A 115 17.52 11.91 13.99
CA LEU A 115 17.35 11.41 15.35
C LEU A 115 18.61 10.66 15.79
N LEU A 116 19.07 9.69 15.01
CA LEU A 116 20.26 8.87 15.30
C LEU A 116 21.58 9.67 15.31
N SER A 117 21.61 10.87 14.72
CA SER A 117 22.79 11.73 14.72
C SER A 117 22.86 12.65 15.94
N GLN A 118 21.83 12.68 16.79
CA GLN A 118 21.83 13.45 18.03
C GLN A 118 22.73 12.77 19.07
N LYS A 119 23.43 13.58 19.86
CA LYS A 119 24.34 13.09 20.92
C LYS A 119 23.62 12.72 22.22
N GLU A 120 22.33 13.03 22.31
CA GLU A 120 21.49 12.76 23.47
C GLU A 120 21.00 11.31 23.48
N THR A 121 20.66 10.79 24.66
CA THR A 121 20.06 9.46 24.79
C THR A 121 18.67 9.48 24.14
N ILE A 122 18.56 8.84 22.98
CA ILE A 122 17.28 8.68 22.27
C ILE A 122 16.49 7.54 22.93
N ASP A 123 15.21 7.75 23.14
CA ASP A 123 14.30 6.68 23.55
C ASP A 123 14.26 5.59 22.47
N SER A 124 14.69 4.38 22.85
CA SER A 124 14.74 3.23 21.95
C SER A 124 13.34 2.82 21.47
N THR A 125 12.29 3.10 22.24
CA THR A 125 10.90 2.79 21.87
C THR A 125 10.43 3.63 20.68
N ILE A 126 10.76 4.93 20.65
CA ILE A 126 10.44 5.83 19.53
C ILE A 126 11.14 5.37 18.25
N THR A 127 12.42 5.03 18.38
CA THR A 127 13.22 4.54 17.26
C THR A 127 12.63 3.24 16.71
N GLN A 128 12.19 2.33 17.59
CA GLN A 128 11.58 1.07 17.21
C GLN A 128 10.26 1.27 16.46
N VAL A 129 9.37 2.14 16.95
CA VAL A 129 8.09 2.46 16.28
C VAL A 129 8.32 3.01 14.87
N LEU A 130 9.29 3.92 14.69
CA LEU A 130 9.65 4.46 13.38
C LEU A 130 10.32 3.42 12.48
N VAL A 131 11.04 2.45 13.04
CA VAL A 131 11.62 1.36 12.25
C VAL A 131 10.51 0.41 11.77
N ASP A 132 9.54 0.09 12.63
CA ASP A 132 8.44 -0.81 12.29
C ASP A 132 7.46 -0.18 11.29
N SER A 133 7.15 1.11 11.43
CA SER A 133 6.39 1.87 10.43
C SER A 133 7.06 1.81 9.05
N ARG A 134 8.37 2.06 8.99
CA ARG A 134 9.14 1.96 7.75
C ARG A 134 9.13 0.56 7.14
N LYS A 135 9.21 -0.50 7.95
CA LYS A 135 9.13 -1.89 7.44
C LYS A 135 7.82 -2.11 6.69
N LEU A 136 6.70 -1.63 7.24
CA LEU A 136 5.39 -1.70 6.58
C LEU A 136 5.37 -0.91 5.27
N LEU A 137 5.92 0.30 5.24
CA LEU A 137 6.01 1.09 4.00
C LEU A 137 6.87 0.40 2.93
N ILE A 138 8.00 -0.20 3.33
CA ILE A 138 8.86 -0.99 2.44
C ILE A 138 8.12 -2.22 1.93
N ASP A 139 7.33 -2.88 2.76
CA ASP A 139 6.53 -4.04 2.37
C ASP A 139 5.47 -3.66 1.31
N ILE A 140 4.79 -2.52 1.46
CA ILE A 140 3.87 -2.01 0.44
C ILE A 140 4.62 -1.72 -0.87
N PHE A 141 5.79 -1.06 -0.81
CA PHE A 141 6.62 -0.80 -1.99
C PHE A 141 7.03 -2.10 -2.70
N HIS A 142 7.40 -3.13 -1.93
CA HIS A 142 7.75 -4.44 -2.44
C HIS A 142 6.53 -5.14 -3.07
N THR A 143 5.39 -5.11 -2.39
CA THR A 143 4.12 -5.68 -2.86
C THR A 143 3.72 -5.10 -4.21
N ILE A 144 3.80 -3.77 -4.38
CA ILE A 144 3.53 -3.13 -5.68
C ILE A 144 4.52 -3.60 -6.75
N SER A 145 5.81 -3.72 -6.42
CA SER A 145 6.82 -4.23 -7.35
C SER A 145 6.50 -5.65 -7.84
N THR A 146 6.13 -6.53 -6.91
CA THR A 146 5.78 -7.92 -7.20
C THR A 146 4.49 -8.00 -8.00
N HIS A 147 3.47 -7.20 -7.64
CA HIS A 147 2.21 -7.14 -8.35
C HIS A 147 2.38 -6.63 -9.79
N ARG A 148 3.08 -5.51 -10.00
CA ARG A 148 3.39 -4.97 -11.34
C ARG A 148 4.05 -6.04 -12.20
N LYS A 149 5.06 -6.71 -11.65
CA LYS A 149 5.76 -7.78 -12.36
C LYS A 149 4.84 -8.94 -12.73
N TYR A 150 4.03 -9.43 -11.80
CA TYR A 150 3.05 -10.49 -12.07
C TYR A 150 2.08 -10.10 -13.19
N GLN A 151 1.59 -8.86 -13.19
CA GLN A 151 0.71 -8.34 -14.25
C GLN A 151 1.40 -8.29 -15.61
N LEU A 152 2.72 -8.05 -15.66
CA LEU A 152 3.48 -8.00 -16.91
C LEU A 152 3.80 -9.40 -17.47
N LEU A 153 3.99 -10.41 -16.61
CA LEU A 153 4.39 -11.77 -17.02
C LEU A 153 3.45 -12.37 -18.08
N LYS A 154 2.15 -12.09 -17.99
CA LYS A 154 1.14 -12.60 -18.94
C LYS A 154 1.31 -12.12 -20.38
N TYR A 155 2.12 -11.08 -20.62
CA TYR A 155 2.42 -10.57 -21.96
C TYR A 155 3.74 -11.10 -22.52
N PHE A 156 4.49 -11.87 -21.74
CA PHE A 156 5.77 -12.43 -22.15
C PHE A 156 5.60 -13.87 -22.63
N ASN A 157 6.49 -14.32 -23.52
CA ASN A 157 6.60 -15.73 -23.87
C ASN A 157 7.26 -16.54 -22.73
N GLU A 158 7.14 -17.87 -22.76
CA GLU A 158 7.62 -18.75 -21.69
C GLU A 158 9.12 -18.57 -21.36
N SER A 159 9.95 -18.36 -22.38
CA SER A 159 11.40 -18.14 -22.21
C SER A 159 11.68 -16.88 -21.39
N VAL A 160 11.02 -15.77 -21.73
CA VAL A 160 11.16 -14.50 -21.02
C VAL A 160 10.53 -14.58 -19.63
N GLN A 161 9.40 -15.26 -19.46
CA GLN A 161 8.79 -15.49 -18.15
C GLN A 161 9.74 -16.24 -17.20
N LYS A 162 10.38 -17.32 -17.65
CA LYS A 162 11.36 -18.10 -16.84
C LYS A 162 12.52 -17.23 -16.36
N ILE A 163 13.08 -16.39 -17.24
CA ILE A 163 14.16 -15.46 -16.91
C ILE A 163 13.68 -14.39 -15.92
N ALA A 164 12.51 -13.80 -16.18
CA ALA A 164 11.92 -12.78 -15.34
C ALA A 164 11.67 -13.32 -13.93
N THR A 165 11.08 -14.50 -13.79
CA THR A 165 10.80 -15.14 -12.49
C THR A 165 12.08 -15.50 -11.74
N LYS A 166 13.13 -16.01 -12.42
CA LYS A 166 14.42 -16.31 -11.79
C LYS A 166 15.08 -15.08 -11.17
N LYS A 167 14.99 -13.91 -11.83
CA LYS A 167 15.46 -12.63 -11.28
C LYS A 167 14.62 -12.10 -10.10
N MET A 168 13.49 -12.73 -9.72
CA MET A 168 12.68 -12.32 -8.55
C MET A 168 13.36 -12.69 -7.23
N LEU A 169 14.13 -13.79 -7.18
CA LEU A 169 14.65 -14.35 -5.93
C LEU A 169 15.94 -13.68 -5.43
N THR A 170 16.57 -12.80 -6.21
CA THR A 170 17.94 -12.34 -5.96
C THR A 170 18.07 -10.86 -5.63
N ARG A 171 16.97 -10.15 -5.33
CA ARG A 171 17.05 -8.72 -4.96
C ARG A 171 17.40 -8.56 -3.47
N SER A 172 18.65 -8.85 -3.09
CA SER A 172 19.23 -8.34 -1.86
C SER A 172 19.80 -6.95 -2.11
N CYS A 173 19.47 -5.99 -1.24
CA CYS A 173 20.26 -4.76 -1.18
C CYS A 173 21.62 -5.14 -0.57
N SER A 174 22.68 -4.97 -1.34
CA SER A 174 24.04 -5.03 -0.82
C SER A 174 24.22 -3.84 0.13
N GLY A 175 24.23 -4.12 1.44
CA GLY A 175 24.80 -3.23 2.44
C GLY A 175 26.31 -3.37 2.43
#